data_AF-A0A1G9FY41-F1
#
_entry.id   AF-A0A1G9FY41-F1
#
_cell.length_a   1.000
_cell.length_b   1.000
_cell.length_c   1.000
_cell.angle_alpha   90.00
_cell.angle_beta   90.00
_cell.angle_gamma   90.00
#
_symmetry.space_group_name_H-M   'P 1'
#
loop_
_entity.id
_entity.type
_entity.pdbx_description
1 polymer ?
#
loop_
_entity_poly.entity_id
_entity_poly.type
_entity_poly.pdbx_seq_one_letter_code
_entity_poly.pdbx_strand_id
1 'polypeptide(L)'
;MPNTVAYIVLFAWPAIAALAFRRLPLAAGVSAALIGAFLLLPAKVEIDLPMLPSFDKGLSGIFAALLLMVSVSRPALFSRTEPAIRPGWLPRSRWSQACMLGALGGSVVTVLINAEPLLYGPRILPGLQLYYGLSAILNQIIVFLPFLIARKVLATPEAQRLFLLTLGVAAVIYAFPALYEVRMSPQLNRTLYGFFPASFAQHMREGGFRPLVFLHHGLALSLFLALGFLGAVACLRYLGKNRPGKYIAASLFLFVVLYFSKSLGAFVIALIFAPVMLIAPARLQLLFAAAVAAATLSYPVLRGNDLVPVERMAGFAQSIDADRAESLRFRVENEDALLAKANEKPFFGWGGWGRSRVYDTEGRDISVTDGAWVILFGQGGWVLYLSTFGLLCMPVLLTAWRSKSHPPDGVAIALTLLLCANTIDLLPNSGLLPITWMMAGALAGRLERQLLGETIPGADAPPPGGNIAGPGLYAPGRFRSGSDSPTAKGALFTPTPRAAAAPEKVLHRKTMFQPSRSHRPEKDPS
;
A
#
# COMPACT_ATOMS: atom_id res chain seq x y z
N MET A 1 13.76 -30.65 5.03
CA MET A 1 14.67 -29.61 5.54
C MET A 1 15.12 -28.75 4.37
N PRO A 2 15.40 -27.44 4.56
CA PRO A 2 15.91 -26.59 3.49
C PRO A 2 17.26 -27.08 2.95
N ASN A 3 17.47 -26.97 1.65
CA ASN A 3 18.75 -27.30 1.00
C ASN A 3 19.72 -26.11 1.02
N THR A 4 20.97 -26.35 0.59
CA THR A 4 22.01 -25.31 0.53
C THR A 4 21.64 -24.14 -0.38
N VAL A 5 20.91 -24.39 -1.47
CA VAL A 5 20.44 -23.35 -2.40
C VAL A 5 19.55 -22.33 -1.68
N ALA A 6 18.70 -22.78 -0.76
CA ALA A 6 17.83 -21.91 0.02
C ALA A 6 18.62 -20.88 0.84
N TYR A 7 19.71 -21.32 1.50
CA TYR A 7 20.59 -20.43 2.26
C TYR A 7 21.41 -19.50 1.35
N ILE A 8 21.98 -20.02 0.27
CA ILE A 8 22.78 -19.21 -0.67
C ILE A 8 21.94 -18.07 -1.25
N VAL A 9 20.74 -18.37 -1.75
CA VAL A 9 19.87 -17.37 -2.38
C VAL A 9 19.41 -16.34 -1.35
N LEU A 10 19.14 -16.75 -0.11
CA LEU A 10 18.76 -15.84 0.98
C LEU A 10 19.86 -14.82 1.30
N PHE A 11 21.12 -15.26 1.42
CA PHE A 11 22.24 -14.37 1.75
C PHE A 11 22.78 -13.59 0.55
N ALA A 12 22.73 -14.16 -0.65
CA ALA A 12 23.20 -13.50 -1.86
C ALA A 12 22.21 -12.44 -2.38
N TRP A 13 20.95 -12.47 -1.94
CA TRP A 13 19.90 -11.58 -2.45
C TRP A 13 20.24 -10.09 -2.39
N PRO A 14 20.82 -9.51 -1.31
CA PRO A 14 21.18 -8.10 -1.29
C PRO A 14 22.14 -7.72 -2.43
N ALA A 15 23.13 -8.57 -2.70
CA ALA A 15 24.06 -8.39 -3.81
C ALA A 15 23.38 -8.59 -5.17
N ILE A 16 22.61 -9.66 -5.33
CA ILE A 16 21.88 -9.98 -6.58
C ILE A 16 20.93 -8.84 -6.95
N ALA A 17 20.10 -8.41 -6.00
CA ALA A 17 19.12 -7.35 -6.21
C ALA A 17 19.80 -5.99 -6.51
N ALA A 18 20.88 -5.65 -5.80
CA ALA A 18 21.65 -4.44 -6.12
C ALA A 18 22.24 -4.51 -7.54
N LEU A 19 22.78 -5.65 -7.94
CA LEU A 19 23.41 -5.89 -9.24
C LEU A 19 22.38 -5.85 -10.38
N ALA A 20 21.22 -6.47 -10.18
CA ALA A 20 20.14 -6.57 -11.15
C ALA A 20 19.35 -5.26 -11.31
N PHE A 21 19.10 -4.54 -10.22
CA PHE A 21 18.18 -3.40 -10.21
C PHE A 21 18.86 -2.03 -10.17
N ARG A 22 20.18 -1.94 -10.07
CA ARG A 22 20.92 -0.64 -10.12
C ARG A 22 20.71 0.19 -11.39
N ARG A 23 20.28 -0.43 -12.50
CA ARG A 23 19.98 0.27 -13.76
C ARG A 23 18.56 0.81 -13.82
N LEU A 24 17.69 0.37 -12.91
CA LEU A 24 16.33 0.89 -12.81
C LEU A 24 16.35 2.23 -12.06
N PRO A 25 15.37 3.12 -12.31
CA PRO A 25 15.14 4.26 -11.43
C PRO A 25 15.01 3.79 -9.98
N LEU A 26 15.58 4.54 -9.03
CA LEU A 26 15.69 4.11 -7.63
C LEU A 26 14.37 3.60 -7.04
N ALA A 27 13.25 4.29 -7.32
CA ALA A 27 11.92 3.89 -6.88
C ALA A 27 11.51 2.50 -7.40
N ALA A 28 11.75 2.20 -8.67
CA ALA A 28 11.47 0.90 -9.25
C ALA A 28 12.44 -0.16 -8.72
N GLY A 29 13.73 0.16 -8.59
CA GLY A 29 14.75 -0.77 -8.10
C GLY A 29 14.54 -1.20 -6.65
N VAL A 30 14.28 -0.24 -5.75
CA VAL A 30 13.94 -0.52 -4.34
C VAL A 30 12.65 -1.33 -4.24
N SER A 31 11.64 -0.98 -5.05
CA SER A 31 10.37 -1.71 -5.08
C SER A 31 10.58 -3.16 -5.54
N ALA A 32 11.36 -3.37 -6.61
CA ALA A 32 11.67 -4.68 -7.14
C ALA A 32 12.51 -5.52 -6.17
N ALA A 33 13.44 -4.91 -5.42
CA ALA A 33 14.23 -5.58 -4.41
C ALA A 33 13.38 -6.10 -3.25
N LEU A 34 12.45 -5.29 -2.73
CA LEU A 34 11.56 -5.69 -1.63
C LEU A 34 10.49 -6.69 -2.08
N ILE A 35 9.82 -6.42 -3.21
CA ILE A 35 8.79 -7.32 -3.76
C ILE A 35 9.45 -8.64 -4.19
N GLY A 36 10.60 -8.58 -4.85
CA GLY A 36 11.36 -9.77 -5.27
C GLY A 36 11.79 -10.62 -4.09
N ALA A 37 12.27 -10.00 -3.00
CA ALA A 37 12.59 -10.73 -1.77
C ALA A 37 11.37 -11.45 -1.22
N PHE A 38 10.25 -10.74 -1.12
CA PHE A 38 8.98 -11.29 -0.66
C PHE A 38 8.48 -12.44 -1.55
N LEU A 39 8.65 -12.37 -2.86
CA LEU A 39 8.10 -13.36 -3.79
C LEU A 39 9.01 -14.56 -4.05
N LEU A 40 10.33 -14.36 -4.12
CA LEU A 40 11.27 -15.36 -4.61
C LEU A 40 11.99 -16.11 -3.50
N LEU A 41 12.33 -15.44 -2.40
CA LEU A 41 13.14 -16.06 -1.34
C LEU A 41 12.37 -17.13 -0.54
N PRO A 42 13.07 -18.11 0.05
CA PRO A 42 12.43 -19.18 0.83
C PRO A 42 11.73 -18.64 2.09
N ALA A 43 10.51 -19.10 2.38
CA ALA A 43 9.69 -18.58 3.47
C ALA A 43 9.95 -19.15 4.88
N LYS A 44 10.64 -20.30 5.01
CA LYS A 44 10.95 -20.95 6.31
C LYS A 44 12.43 -20.90 6.70
N VAL A 45 13.27 -20.32 5.85
CA VAL A 45 14.70 -20.26 6.13
C VAL A 45 14.94 -18.98 6.92
N GLU A 46 15.26 -19.17 8.18
CA GLU A 46 15.66 -18.12 9.11
C GLU A 46 16.92 -18.58 9.85
N ILE A 47 17.77 -17.61 10.19
CA ILE A 47 18.95 -17.86 11.03
C ILE A 47 18.83 -16.98 12.25
N ASP A 48 18.73 -17.63 13.41
CA ASP A 48 18.67 -16.96 14.69
C ASP A 48 20.04 -16.38 15.01
N LEU A 49 20.09 -15.06 15.03
CA LEU A 49 21.28 -14.31 15.39
C LEU A 49 21.23 -14.01 16.90
N PRO A 50 22.34 -14.18 17.64
CA PRO A 50 22.35 -13.82 19.05
C PRO A 50 21.94 -12.35 19.25
N MET A 51 20.90 -12.11 20.05
CA MET A 51 20.38 -10.78 20.39
C MET A 51 19.80 -9.95 19.23
N LEU A 52 19.79 -10.48 18.01
CA LEU A 52 19.26 -9.81 16.83
C LEU A 52 18.06 -10.59 16.27
N PRO A 53 17.12 -9.90 15.61
CA PRO A 53 16.05 -10.58 14.89
C PRO A 53 16.58 -11.58 13.86
N SER A 54 15.85 -12.67 13.68
CA SER A 54 16.25 -13.77 12.79
C SER A 54 16.43 -13.27 11.36
N PHE A 55 17.55 -13.63 10.74
CA PHE A 55 17.84 -13.24 9.36
C PHE A 55 16.97 -14.04 8.39
N ASP A 56 15.92 -13.41 7.90
CA ASP A 56 14.91 -14.01 7.03
C ASP A 56 14.83 -13.29 5.67
N LYS A 57 13.88 -13.72 4.83
CA LYS A 57 13.63 -13.08 3.54
C LYS A 57 13.24 -11.61 3.63
N GLY A 58 12.57 -11.21 4.72
CA GLY A 58 12.18 -9.82 4.96
C GLY A 58 13.40 -8.94 5.17
N LEU A 59 14.28 -9.31 6.10
CA LEU A 59 15.54 -8.63 6.37
C LEU A 59 16.46 -8.60 5.15
N SER A 60 16.56 -9.71 4.42
CA SER A 60 17.36 -9.77 3.19
C SER A 60 16.86 -8.78 2.13
N GLY A 61 15.54 -8.66 1.94
CA GLY A 61 14.93 -7.65 1.07
C GLY A 61 15.18 -6.21 1.52
N ILE A 62 15.13 -5.96 2.83
CA ILE A 62 15.43 -4.66 3.43
C ILE A 62 16.89 -4.28 3.13
N PHE A 63 17.85 -5.18 3.37
CA PHE A 63 19.26 -4.91 3.08
C PHE A 63 19.51 -4.65 1.60
N ALA A 64 18.85 -5.37 0.70
CA ALA A 64 18.89 -5.10 -0.73
C ALA A 64 18.44 -3.66 -1.06
N ALA A 65 17.31 -3.22 -0.49
CA ALA A 65 16.79 -1.87 -0.69
C ALA A 65 17.72 -0.79 -0.14
N LEU A 66 18.27 -1.00 1.07
CA LEU A 66 19.24 -0.07 1.68
C LEU A 66 20.53 0.04 0.84
N LEU A 67 21.04 -1.09 0.33
CA LEU A 67 22.21 -1.10 -0.53
C LEU A 67 21.98 -0.34 -1.83
N LEU A 68 20.80 -0.49 -2.46
CA LEU A 68 20.41 0.28 -3.63
C LEU A 68 20.34 1.78 -3.33
N MET A 69 19.74 2.17 -2.20
CA MET A 69 19.69 3.58 -1.78
C MET A 69 21.08 4.19 -1.62
N VAL A 70 22.01 3.48 -0.98
CA VAL A 70 23.40 3.95 -0.81
C VAL A 70 24.16 4.00 -2.13
N SER A 71 23.91 3.03 -3.03
CA SER A 71 24.60 2.95 -4.32
C SER A 71 24.26 4.11 -5.27
N VAL A 72 23.03 4.64 -5.19
CA VAL A 72 22.53 5.75 -6.01
C VAL A 72 22.93 7.12 -5.44
N SER A 73 23.24 7.21 -4.14
CA SER A 73 23.85 8.41 -3.56
C SER A 73 25.27 8.70 -4.07
N ARG A 74 25.81 7.85 -4.96
CA ARG A 74 27.01 8.13 -5.74
C ARG A 74 26.59 8.72 -7.10
N PRO A 75 27.08 9.90 -7.50
CA PRO A 75 26.63 10.57 -8.72
C PRO A 75 26.92 9.70 -9.95
N ALA A 76 25.89 9.12 -10.55
CA ALA A 76 25.99 8.37 -11.81
C ALA A 76 25.57 9.28 -12.98
N LEU A 77 26.41 9.31 -14.02
CA LEU A 77 26.38 10.15 -15.23
C LEU A 77 25.06 10.19 -16.04
N PHE A 78 24.02 9.45 -15.66
CA PHE A 78 22.80 9.27 -16.48
C PHE A 78 21.48 9.59 -15.77
N SER A 79 21.47 10.13 -14.54
CA SER A 79 20.21 10.49 -13.88
C SER A 79 19.81 11.94 -14.14
N ARG A 80 18.95 12.17 -15.13
CA ARG A 80 18.27 13.47 -15.36
C ARG A 80 17.11 13.76 -14.38
N THR A 81 16.84 12.84 -13.46
CA THR A 81 15.89 13.00 -12.35
C THR A 81 16.68 12.88 -11.06
N GLU A 82 16.71 13.95 -10.25
CA GLU A 82 17.31 13.87 -8.93
C GLU A 82 16.61 12.77 -8.12
N PRO A 83 17.34 11.76 -7.60
CA PRO A 83 16.76 10.82 -6.67
C PRO A 83 16.47 11.58 -5.37
N ALA A 84 15.25 12.11 -5.24
CA ALA A 84 14.82 12.84 -4.06
C ALA A 84 14.58 11.88 -2.88
N ILE A 85 15.63 11.18 -2.43
CA ILE A 85 15.62 10.45 -1.17
C ILE A 85 15.39 11.49 -0.07
N ARG A 86 14.24 11.42 0.61
CA ARG A 86 13.93 12.38 1.67
C ARG A 86 14.97 12.31 2.80
N PRO A 87 15.42 13.44 3.37
CA PRO A 87 16.35 13.43 4.49
C PRO A 87 15.68 12.92 5.78
N GLY A 88 16.47 12.28 6.66
CA GLY A 88 16.03 11.77 7.96
C GLY A 88 15.22 10.46 7.88
N TRP A 89 15.37 9.61 8.90
CA TRP A 89 14.62 8.35 9.01
C TRP A 89 13.26 8.54 9.65
N LEU A 90 13.19 9.40 10.67
CA LEU A 90 11.94 9.65 11.39
C LEU A 90 10.94 10.42 10.51
N PRO A 91 9.66 9.97 10.47
CA PRO A 91 8.55 10.77 9.94
C PRO A 91 8.50 12.16 10.57
N ARG A 92 8.14 13.17 9.78
CA ARG A 92 7.91 14.54 10.28
C ARG A 92 6.46 14.73 10.72
N SER A 93 5.57 13.87 10.25
CA SER A 93 4.17 13.90 10.61
C SER A 93 3.94 13.40 12.05
N ARG A 94 3.29 14.24 12.89
CA ARG A 94 3.03 13.93 14.31
C ARG A 94 2.23 12.64 14.50
N TRP A 95 1.26 12.36 13.63
CA TRP A 95 0.46 11.13 13.72
C TRP A 95 1.33 9.88 13.51
N SER A 96 2.29 9.92 12.57
CA SER A 96 3.16 8.78 12.28
C SER A 96 4.16 8.57 13.41
N GLN A 97 4.73 9.66 13.93
CA GLN A 97 5.59 9.63 15.12
C GLN A 97 4.85 9.05 16.33
N ALA A 98 3.62 9.52 16.61
CA ALA A 98 2.81 9.02 17.71
C ALA A 98 2.50 7.52 17.56
N CYS A 99 2.14 7.06 16.36
CA CYS A 99 1.90 5.64 16.11
C CYS A 99 3.18 4.81 16.34
N MET A 100 4.32 5.24 15.81
CA MET A 100 5.59 4.53 16.00
C MET A 100 6.01 4.49 17.47
N LEU A 101 5.91 5.62 18.19
CA LEU A 101 6.21 5.70 19.61
C LEU A 101 5.26 4.83 20.44
N GLY A 102 3.96 4.83 20.11
CA GLY A 102 2.97 3.98 20.75
C GLY A 102 3.25 2.49 20.54
N ALA A 103 3.66 2.09 19.34
CA ALA A 103 4.03 0.71 19.05
C ALA A 103 5.27 0.27 19.86
N LEU A 104 6.35 1.05 19.79
CA LEU A 104 7.61 0.72 20.45
C LEU A 104 7.50 0.82 21.98
N GLY A 105 6.97 1.93 22.48
CA GLY A 105 6.80 2.16 23.93
C GLY A 105 5.72 1.26 24.53
N GLY A 106 4.62 1.04 23.80
CA GLY A 106 3.54 0.15 24.21
C GLY A 106 4.02 -1.28 24.42
N SER A 107 4.92 -1.78 23.57
CA SER A 107 5.52 -3.12 23.73
C SER A 107 6.34 -3.25 25.02
N VAL A 108 7.04 -2.19 25.44
CA VAL A 108 7.77 -2.18 26.73
C VAL A 108 6.81 -2.20 27.90
N VAL A 109 5.81 -1.31 27.89
CA VAL A 109 4.79 -1.26 28.95
C VAL A 109 4.08 -2.60 29.06
N THR A 110 3.70 -3.21 27.93
CA THR A 110 3.09 -4.55 27.87
C THR A 110 3.92 -5.58 28.62
N VAL A 111 5.23 -5.61 28.40
CA VAL A 111 6.13 -6.56 29.08
C VAL A 111 6.21 -6.29 30.58
N LEU A 112 6.32 -5.02 30.98
CA LEU A 112 6.43 -4.64 32.40
C LEU A 112 5.17 -5.00 33.21
N ILE A 113 3.99 -4.89 32.62
CA ILE A 113 2.70 -5.19 33.30
C ILE A 113 2.25 -6.66 33.16
N ASN A 114 3.08 -7.51 32.54
CA ASN A 114 2.82 -8.94 32.32
C ASN A 114 4.01 -9.78 32.81
N ALA A 115 4.63 -9.38 33.92
CA ALA A 115 5.75 -10.08 34.54
C ALA A 115 5.33 -11.36 35.28
N GLU A 116 4.03 -11.53 35.53
CA GLU A 116 3.47 -12.70 36.19
C GLU A 116 3.39 -13.94 35.26
N PRO A 117 3.69 -15.14 35.79
CA PRO A 117 3.43 -16.39 35.07
C PRO A 117 1.91 -16.64 34.98
N LEU A 118 1.47 -17.29 33.90
CA LEU A 118 0.08 -17.73 33.74
C LEU A 118 0.01 -19.25 33.90
N LEU A 119 -0.98 -19.73 34.64
CA LEU A 119 -1.20 -21.13 34.96
C LEU A 119 -2.49 -21.61 34.30
N TYR A 120 -2.38 -22.61 33.43
CA TYR A 120 -3.51 -23.26 32.76
C TYR A 120 -3.38 -24.76 32.96
N GLY A 121 -3.91 -25.27 34.08
CA GLY A 121 -3.73 -26.67 34.49
C GLY A 121 -2.24 -27.04 34.57
N PRO A 122 -1.77 -28.04 33.80
CA PRO A 122 -0.35 -28.42 33.75
C PRO A 122 0.53 -27.46 32.94
N ARG A 123 -0.04 -26.56 32.13
CA ARG A 123 0.72 -25.62 31.31
C ARG A 123 1.04 -24.35 32.09
N ILE A 124 2.32 -24.01 32.14
CA ILE A 124 2.82 -22.77 32.75
C ILE A 124 3.43 -21.91 31.64
N LEU A 125 2.87 -20.71 31.44
CA LEU A 125 3.48 -19.70 30.59
C LEU A 125 4.35 -18.79 31.45
N PRO A 126 5.66 -18.65 31.15
CA PRO A 126 6.54 -17.82 31.95
C PRO A 126 6.12 -16.34 31.89
N GLY A 127 6.43 -15.61 32.96
CA GLY A 127 6.31 -14.16 33.00
C GLY A 127 7.20 -13.48 31.97
N LEU A 128 6.77 -12.33 31.46
CA LEU A 128 7.55 -11.59 30.47
C LEU A 128 8.72 -10.87 31.16
N GLN A 129 9.92 -11.14 30.66
CA GLN A 129 11.14 -10.45 31.05
C GLN A 129 11.41 -9.24 30.14
N LEU A 130 12.17 -8.27 30.65
CA LEU A 130 12.56 -7.06 29.91
C LEU A 130 13.24 -7.38 28.57
N TYR A 131 13.98 -8.49 28.49
CA TYR A 131 14.56 -9.01 27.26
C TYR A 131 13.53 -9.14 26.13
N TYR A 132 12.32 -9.64 26.42
CA TYR A 132 11.27 -9.75 25.41
C TYR A 132 10.77 -8.39 24.91
N GLY A 133 10.82 -7.35 25.74
CA GLY A 133 10.48 -5.98 25.34
C GLY A 133 11.48 -5.41 24.35
N LEU A 134 12.77 -5.64 24.59
CA LEU A 134 13.84 -5.23 23.66
C LEU A 134 13.74 -5.99 22.33
N SER A 135 13.53 -7.32 22.38
CA SER A 135 13.34 -8.13 21.18
C SER A 135 12.08 -7.70 20.40
N ALA A 136 10.98 -7.37 21.08
CA ALA A 136 9.77 -6.85 20.46
C ALA A 136 10.01 -5.51 19.74
N ILE A 137 10.74 -4.57 20.38
CA ILE A 137 11.15 -3.30 19.75
C ILE A 137 11.93 -3.55 18.47
N LEU A 138 12.94 -4.42 18.51
CA LEU A 138 13.79 -4.71 17.35
C LEU A 138 13.00 -5.32 16.20
N ASN A 139 12.14 -6.31 16.49
CA ASN A 139 11.24 -6.91 15.49
C ASN A 139 10.31 -5.85 14.87
N GLN A 140 9.77 -4.95 15.69
CA GLN A 140 8.84 -3.94 15.22
C GLN A 140 9.52 -2.87 14.36
N ILE A 141 10.77 -2.49 14.67
CA ILE A 141 11.60 -1.62 13.82
C ILE A 141 11.77 -2.25 12.44
N ILE A 142 12.07 -3.56 12.36
CA ILE A 142 12.23 -4.27 11.08
C ILE A 142 10.91 -4.28 10.30
N VAL A 143 9.80 -4.59 10.96
CA VAL A 143 8.47 -4.60 10.33
C VAL A 143 8.10 -3.22 9.77
N PHE A 144 8.50 -2.12 10.44
CA PHE A 144 8.25 -0.75 9.97
C PHE A 144 9.26 -0.26 8.92
N LEU A 145 10.37 -0.96 8.70
CA LEU A 145 11.42 -0.47 7.83
C LEU A 145 11.00 -0.38 6.34
N PRO A 146 10.21 -1.31 5.77
CA PRO A 146 9.63 -1.12 4.43
C PRO A 146 8.76 0.14 4.32
N PHE A 147 8.04 0.52 5.38
CA PHE A 147 7.28 1.77 5.43
C PHE A 147 8.21 2.99 5.41
N LEU A 148 9.27 2.98 6.22
CA LEU A 148 10.24 4.09 6.27
C LEU A 148 11.02 4.24 4.96
N ILE A 149 11.42 3.12 4.34
CA ILE A 149 12.07 3.10 3.03
C ILE A 149 11.13 3.67 1.96
N ALA A 150 9.89 3.18 1.90
CA ALA A 150 8.91 3.67 0.93
C ALA A 150 8.56 5.14 1.15
N ARG A 151 8.44 5.59 2.40
CA ARG A 151 8.27 7.02 2.72
C ARG A 151 9.39 7.87 2.14
N LYS A 152 10.64 7.41 2.18
CA LYS A 152 11.79 8.17 1.68
C LYS A 152 11.92 8.15 0.17
N VAL A 153 11.63 7.01 -0.47
CA VAL A 153 11.93 6.78 -1.89
C VAL A 153 10.71 6.92 -2.80
N LEU A 154 9.50 6.70 -2.27
CA LEU A 154 8.25 6.63 -3.03
C LEU A 154 7.29 7.80 -2.74
N ALA A 155 7.81 8.94 -2.28
CA ALA A 155 7.00 10.10 -1.92
C ALA A 155 6.54 10.96 -3.12
N THR A 156 7.23 10.86 -4.27
CA THR A 156 6.91 11.68 -5.46
C THR A 156 5.88 11.00 -6.37
N PRO A 157 5.13 11.78 -7.18
CA PRO A 157 4.21 11.23 -8.19
C PRO A 157 4.84 10.19 -9.11
N GLU A 158 6.03 10.48 -9.61
CA GLU A 158 6.77 9.64 -10.54
C GLU A 158 7.21 8.34 -9.84
N ALA A 159 7.67 8.44 -8.59
CA ALA A 159 8.10 7.27 -7.82
C ALA A 159 6.93 6.35 -7.48
N GLN A 160 5.77 6.90 -7.12
CA GLN A 160 4.55 6.11 -6.90
C GLN A 160 4.05 5.44 -8.18
N ARG A 161 4.15 6.12 -9.32
CA ARG A 161 3.84 5.53 -10.62
C ARG A 161 4.76 4.34 -10.92
N LEU A 162 6.06 4.51 -10.68
CA LEU A 162 7.04 3.43 -10.86
C LEU A 162 6.78 2.25 -9.91
N PHE A 163 6.40 2.51 -8.66
CA PHE A 163 6.00 1.47 -7.72
C PHE A 163 4.76 0.70 -8.19
N LEU A 164 3.70 1.40 -8.62
CA LEU A 164 2.49 0.76 -9.16
C LEU A 164 2.79 -0.12 -10.38
N LEU A 165 3.63 0.36 -11.30
CA LEU A 165 4.06 -0.43 -12.47
C LEU A 165 4.91 -1.64 -12.05
N THR A 166 5.81 -1.46 -11.08
CA THR A 166 6.66 -2.55 -10.57
C THR A 166 5.81 -3.65 -9.92
N LEU A 167 4.78 -3.28 -9.15
CA LEU A 167 3.81 -4.20 -8.57
C LEU A 167 3.07 -4.99 -9.66
N GLY A 168 2.55 -4.31 -10.68
CA GLY A 168 1.85 -4.96 -11.79
C GLY A 168 2.74 -5.93 -12.59
N VAL A 169 3.98 -5.51 -12.89
CA VAL A 169 4.96 -6.36 -13.59
C VAL A 169 5.33 -7.58 -12.74
N ALA A 170 5.61 -7.39 -11.45
CA ALA A 170 5.92 -8.48 -10.54
C ALA A 170 4.77 -9.48 -10.44
N ALA A 171 3.52 -9.00 -10.37
CA ALA A 171 2.34 -9.86 -10.35
C ALA A 171 2.19 -10.67 -11.64
N VAL A 172 2.35 -10.06 -12.81
CA VAL A 172 2.29 -10.78 -14.10
C VAL A 172 3.39 -11.84 -14.18
N ILE A 173 4.62 -11.52 -13.79
CA ILE A 173 5.73 -12.48 -13.78
C ILE A 173 5.43 -13.64 -12.82
N TYR A 174 4.93 -13.34 -11.61
CA TYR A 174 4.65 -14.36 -10.59
C TYR A 174 3.41 -15.20 -10.89
N ALA A 175 2.50 -14.71 -11.74
CA ALA A 175 1.33 -15.46 -12.16
C ALA A 175 1.68 -16.69 -13.03
N PHE A 176 2.79 -16.66 -13.78
CA PHE A 176 3.25 -17.83 -14.55
C PHE A 176 3.62 -19.04 -13.68
N PRO A 177 4.54 -18.95 -12.69
CA PRO A 177 4.80 -20.07 -11.80
C PRO A 177 3.58 -20.44 -10.93
N ALA A 178 2.68 -19.48 -10.64
CA ALA A 178 1.43 -19.80 -9.96
C ALA A 178 0.52 -20.71 -10.82
N LEU A 179 0.34 -20.41 -12.10
CA LEU A 179 -0.43 -21.27 -13.02
C LEU A 179 0.21 -22.65 -13.20
N TYR A 180 1.55 -22.72 -13.22
CA TYR A 180 2.26 -23.99 -13.24
C TYR A 180 1.87 -24.85 -12.03
N GLU A 181 1.87 -24.30 -10.82
CA GLU A 181 1.50 -25.05 -9.61
C GLU A 181 0.01 -25.39 -9.53
N VAL A 182 -0.87 -24.55 -10.08
CA VAL A 182 -2.31 -24.89 -10.23
C VAL A 182 -2.46 -26.19 -11.02
N ARG A 183 -1.66 -26.36 -12.09
CA ARG A 183 -1.74 -27.52 -12.99
C ARG A 183 -0.97 -28.75 -12.50
N MET A 184 0.21 -28.56 -11.93
CA MET A 184 1.18 -29.63 -11.60
C MET A 184 1.21 -30.00 -10.12
N SER A 185 0.44 -29.29 -9.29
CA SER A 185 0.53 -29.25 -7.83
C SER A 185 1.64 -28.34 -7.28
N PRO A 186 1.56 -27.91 -6.00
CA PRO A 186 2.55 -27.02 -5.41
C PRO A 186 3.84 -27.79 -5.16
N GLN A 187 4.85 -27.55 -5.99
CA GLN A 187 6.11 -28.29 -5.99
C GLN A 187 7.35 -27.41 -6.14
N LEU A 188 7.23 -26.16 -6.62
CA LEU A 188 8.38 -25.32 -6.97
C LEU A 188 9.28 -25.07 -5.76
N ASN A 189 8.69 -24.80 -4.59
CA ASN A 189 9.45 -24.64 -3.35
C ASN A 189 10.26 -25.89 -3.01
N ARG A 190 9.64 -27.08 -3.13
CA ARG A 190 10.30 -28.35 -2.85
C ARG A 190 11.43 -28.62 -3.85
N THR A 191 11.19 -28.36 -5.13
CA THR A 191 12.18 -28.58 -6.18
C THR A 191 13.39 -27.65 -6.06
N LEU A 192 13.16 -26.36 -5.75
CA LEU A 192 14.24 -25.37 -5.69
C LEU A 192 14.93 -25.32 -4.32
N TYR A 193 14.15 -25.33 -3.23
CA TYR A 193 14.61 -25.13 -1.87
C TYR A 193 14.60 -26.40 -1.00
N GLY A 194 14.11 -27.53 -1.50
CA GLY A 194 14.19 -28.82 -0.82
C GLY A 194 13.16 -29.03 0.29
N PHE A 195 12.22 -28.10 0.50
CA PHE A 195 11.19 -28.23 1.53
C PHE A 195 9.81 -27.74 1.08
N PHE A 196 8.78 -28.20 1.79
CA PHE A 196 7.41 -27.75 1.58
C PHE A 196 6.98 -26.82 2.73
N PRO A 197 6.49 -25.59 2.46
CA PRO A 197 6.34 -24.56 3.49
C PRO A 197 5.13 -24.75 4.40
N ALA A 198 4.06 -25.41 3.96
CA ALA A 198 2.83 -25.57 4.74
C ALA A 198 2.36 -27.04 4.74
N SER A 199 1.16 -27.33 5.25
CA SER A 199 0.58 -28.66 5.05
C SER A 199 0.08 -28.82 3.61
N PHE A 200 0.46 -29.91 2.93
CA PHE A 200 0.05 -30.18 1.54
C PHE A 200 -1.48 -30.33 1.44
N ALA A 201 -2.11 -30.95 2.45
CA ALA A 201 -3.56 -31.16 2.49
C ALA A 201 -4.34 -29.84 2.43
N GLN A 202 -3.86 -28.76 3.08
CA GLN A 202 -4.51 -27.45 3.07
C GLN A 202 -4.55 -26.79 1.67
N HIS A 203 -3.74 -27.29 0.74
CA HIS A 203 -3.57 -26.75 -0.62
C HIS A 203 -4.30 -27.58 -1.68
N MET A 204 -4.79 -28.77 -1.34
CA MET A 204 -5.76 -29.50 -2.17
C MET A 204 -7.14 -28.90 -1.91
N ARG A 205 -7.74 -28.25 -2.92
CA ARG A 205 -9.05 -27.59 -2.83
C ARG A 205 -9.82 -27.70 -4.14
N GLU A 206 -11.12 -27.97 -4.06
CA GLU A 206 -12.03 -28.00 -5.22
C GLU A 206 -11.47 -28.87 -6.36
N GLY A 207 -11.05 -30.10 -6.07
CA GLY A 207 -10.49 -31.02 -7.06
C GLY A 207 -9.20 -30.57 -7.76
N GLY A 208 -8.48 -29.58 -7.21
CA GLY A 208 -7.18 -29.14 -7.74
C GLY A 208 -6.32 -28.44 -6.70
N PHE A 209 -5.37 -27.63 -7.14
CA PHE A 209 -4.31 -27.12 -6.26
C PHE A 209 -4.31 -25.60 -6.12
N ARG A 210 -4.17 -25.13 -4.87
CA ARG A 210 -3.87 -23.73 -4.58
C ARG A 210 -2.35 -23.49 -4.68
N PRO A 211 -1.90 -22.54 -5.49
CA PRO A 211 -0.47 -22.26 -5.66
C PRO A 211 0.12 -21.59 -4.41
N LEU A 212 1.41 -21.87 -4.20
CA LEU A 212 2.25 -21.32 -3.13
C LEU A 212 3.49 -20.63 -3.71
N VAL A 213 4.07 -21.24 -4.74
CA VAL A 213 5.35 -20.90 -5.35
C VAL A 213 6.44 -20.85 -4.27
N PHE A 214 6.84 -19.68 -3.78
CA PHE A 214 7.83 -19.55 -2.69
C PHE A 214 7.27 -18.87 -1.43
N LEU A 215 5.96 -18.63 -1.38
CA LEU A 215 5.27 -18.07 -0.21
C LEU A 215 4.89 -19.15 0.80
N HIS A 216 4.69 -18.73 2.05
CA HIS A 216 4.35 -19.67 3.12
C HIS A 216 2.93 -20.24 2.98
N HIS A 217 1.96 -19.41 2.56
CA HIS A 217 0.55 -19.78 2.43
C HIS A 217 -0.04 -19.24 1.13
N GLY A 218 -0.92 -20.01 0.48
CA GLY A 218 -1.55 -19.59 -0.78
C GLY A 218 -2.54 -18.43 -0.63
N LEU A 219 -2.98 -18.11 0.60
CA LEU A 219 -3.77 -16.90 0.87
C LEU A 219 -2.95 -15.63 0.58
N ALA A 220 -1.70 -15.57 1.03
CA ALA A 220 -0.80 -14.44 0.77
C ALA A 220 -0.49 -14.29 -0.73
N LEU A 221 -0.32 -15.41 -1.44
CA LEU A 221 -0.16 -15.41 -2.90
C LEU A 221 -1.41 -14.84 -3.58
N SER A 222 -2.58 -15.32 -3.21
CA SER A 222 -3.84 -14.87 -3.81
C SER A 222 -4.12 -13.40 -3.54
N LEU A 223 -3.82 -12.92 -2.33
CA LEU A 223 -3.89 -11.49 -2.01
C LEU A 223 -2.92 -10.68 -2.87
N PHE A 224 -1.69 -11.17 -3.06
CA PHE A 224 -0.73 -10.52 -3.95
C PHE A 224 -1.22 -10.47 -5.40
N LEU A 225 -1.81 -11.55 -5.92
CA LEU A 225 -2.45 -11.55 -7.25
C LEU A 225 -3.62 -10.57 -7.33
N ALA A 226 -4.45 -10.46 -6.29
CA ALA A 226 -5.53 -9.50 -6.22
C ALA A 226 -5.02 -8.05 -6.25
N LEU A 227 -3.96 -7.73 -5.49
CA LEU A 227 -3.30 -6.43 -5.53
C LEU A 227 -2.66 -6.15 -6.90
N GLY A 228 -2.05 -7.16 -7.52
CA GLY A 228 -1.52 -7.08 -8.88
C GLY A 228 -2.59 -6.80 -9.92
N PHE A 229 -3.71 -7.50 -9.84
CA PHE A 229 -4.89 -7.30 -10.69
C PHE A 229 -5.44 -5.89 -10.52
N LEU A 230 -5.70 -5.45 -9.28
CA LEU A 230 -6.16 -4.08 -8.99
C LEU A 230 -5.15 -3.03 -9.45
N GLY A 231 -3.85 -3.32 -9.34
CA GLY A 231 -2.77 -2.48 -9.86
C GLY A 231 -2.78 -2.36 -11.38
N ALA A 232 -3.03 -3.46 -12.10
CA ALA A 232 -3.18 -3.45 -13.56
C ALA A 232 -4.45 -2.69 -13.99
N VAL A 233 -5.55 -2.87 -13.26
CA VAL A 233 -6.81 -2.13 -13.46
C VAL A 233 -6.61 -0.63 -13.21
N ALA A 234 -5.89 -0.26 -12.17
CA ALA A 234 -5.52 1.13 -11.90
C ALA A 234 -4.64 1.71 -13.02
N CYS A 235 -3.68 0.95 -13.54
CA CYS A 235 -2.87 1.37 -14.67
C CYS A 235 -3.72 1.57 -15.93
N LEU A 236 -4.70 0.70 -16.19
CA LEU A 236 -5.66 0.88 -17.28
C LEU A 236 -6.42 2.20 -17.13
N ARG A 237 -6.94 2.48 -15.93
CA ARG A 237 -7.73 3.68 -15.63
C ARG A 237 -6.93 4.97 -15.74
N TYR A 238 -5.72 5.01 -15.16
CA TYR A 238 -4.99 6.26 -14.95
C TYR A 238 -3.79 6.46 -15.86
N LEU A 239 -3.21 5.38 -16.39
CA LEU A 239 -2.01 5.42 -17.24
C LEU A 239 -2.28 4.94 -18.69
N GLY A 240 -3.46 4.36 -18.95
CA GLY A 240 -3.79 3.66 -20.19
C GLY A 240 -4.08 4.52 -21.42
N LYS A 241 -4.05 5.86 -21.34
CA LYS A 241 -4.53 6.78 -22.40
C LYS A 241 -4.03 6.42 -23.82
N ASN A 242 -2.74 6.09 -23.97
CA ASN A 242 -2.14 5.87 -25.30
C ASN A 242 -2.00 4.39 -25.68
N ARG A 243 -1.96 3.48 -24.70
CA ARG A 243 -1.71 2.04 -24.92
C ARG A 243 -2.47 1.21 -23.89
N PRO A 244 -3.81 1.16 -23.96
CA PRO A 244 -4.61 0.45 -22.96
C PRO A 244 -4.49 -1.07 -23.09
N GLY A 245 -4.23 -1.59 -24.31
CA GLY A 245 -4.24 -3.03 -24.61
C GLY A 245 -3.37 -3.88 -23.68
N LYS A 246 -2.15 -3.43 -23.35
CA LYS A 246 -1.28 -4.16 -22.42
C LYS A 246 -1.82 -4.22 -20.99
N TYR A 247 -2.53 -3.18 -20.54
CA TYR A 247 -3.13 -3.14 -19.21
C TYR A 247 -4.40 -3.98 -19.16
N ILE A 248 -5.19 -3.96 -20.24
CA ILE A 248 -6.34 -4.88 -20.40
C ILE A 248 -5.85 -6.34 -20.36
N ALA A 249 -4.83 -6.68 -21.16
CA ALA A 249 -4.26 -8.02 -21.19
C ALA A 249 -3.73 -8.45 -19.81
N ALA A 250 -2.99 -7.58 -19.12
CA ALA A 250 -2.50 -7.85 -17.77
C ALA A 250 -3.64 -8.03 -16.76
N SER A 251 -4.67 -7.19 -16.79
CA SER A 251 -5.85 -7.30 -15.92
C SER A 251 -6.61 -8.61 -16.17
N LEU A 252 -6.89 -8.96 -17.43
CA LEU A 252 -7.58 -10.20 -17.77
C LEU A 252 -6.77 -11.43 -17.35
N PHE A 253 -5.48 -11.44 -17.67
CA PHE A 253 -4.58 -12.53 -17.29
C PHE A 253 -4.54 -12.72 -15.77
N LEU A 254 -4.29 -11.66 -15.01
CA LEU A 254 -4.23 -11.73 -13.55
C LEU A 254 -5.57 -12.09 -12.91
N PHE A 255 -6.69 -11.65 -13.49
CA PHE A 255 -8.02 -12.04 -13.02
C PHE A 255 -8.26 -13.55 -13.17
N VAL A 256 -7.90 -14.11 -14.33
CA VAL A 256 -8.00 -15.55 -14.58
C VAL A 256 -7.09 -16.33 -13.61
N VAL A 257 -5.85 -15.90 -13.41
CA VAL A 257 -4.93 -16.57 -12.46
C VAL A 257 -5.45 -16.47 -11.02
N LEU A 258 -6.00 -15.31 -10.61
CA LEU A 258 -6.61 -15.13 -9.30
C LEU A 258 -7.81 -16.05 -9.08
N TYR A 259 -8.66 -16.22 -10.09
CA TYR A 259 -9.75 -17.19 -10.04
C TYR A 259 -9.22 -18.61 -9.78
N PHE A 260 -8.19 -19.03 -10.53
CA PHE A 260 -7.56 -20.33 -10.36
C PHE A 260 -6.72 -20.48 -9.08
N SER A 261 -6.41 -19.40 -8.37
CA SER A 261 -5.72 -19.49 -7.06
C SER A 261 -6.66 -19.95 -5.94
N LYS A 262 -7.97 -20.09 -6.22
CA LYS A 262 -8.98 -20.70 -5.34
C LYS A 262 -9.07 -20.05 -3.96
N SER A 263 -8.90 -18.73 -3.87
CA SER A 263 -9.03 -17.97 -2.62
C SER A 263 -10.23 -17.03 -2.67
N LEU A 264 -11.33 -17.41 -2.00
CA LEU A 264 -12.56 -16.62 -1.99
C LEU A 264 -12.34 -15.21 -1.45
N GLY A 265 -11.61 -15.05 -0.35
CA GLY A 265 -11.37 -13.73 0.25
C GLY A 265 -10.69 -12.76 -0.71
N ALA A 266 -9.57 -13.16 -1.31
CA ALA A 266 -8.85 -12.34 -2.28
C ALA A 266 -9.67 -12.06 -3.56
N PHE A 267 -10.47 -13.04 -4.01
CA PHE A 267 -11.35 -12.88 -5.17
C PHE A 267 -12.50 -11.90 -4.91
N VAL A 268 -13.16 -11.99 -3.74
CA VAL A 268 -14.22 -11.06 -3.32
C VAL A 268 -13.66 -9.64 -3.16
N ILE A 269 -12.48 -9.47 -2.58
CA ILE A 269 -11.80 -8.17 -2.50
C ILE A 269 -11.59 -7.60 -3.90
N ALA A 270 -11.08 -8.39 -4.85
CA ALA A 270 -10.90 -7.96 -6.24
C ALA A 270 -12.23 -7.55 -6.90
N LEU A 271 -13.30 -8.31 -6.68
CA LEU A 271 -14.63 -8.07 -7.26
C LEU A 271 -15.29 -6.79 -6.71
N ILE A 272 -15.06 -6.46 -5.44
CA ILE A 272 -15.58 -5.23 -4.82
C ILE A 272 -14.77 -4.01 -5.28
N PHE A 273 -13.44 -4.11 -5.29
CA PHE A 273 -12.57 -2.95 -5.53
C PHE A 273 -12.40 -2.61 -7.01
N ALA A 274 -12.44 -3.58 -7.92
CA ALA A 274 -12.23 -3.31 -9.35
C ALA A 274 -13.31 -2.41 -9.98
N PRO A 275 -14.62 -2.59 -9.74
CA PRO A 275 -15.65 -1.68 -10.22
C PRO A 275 -15.49 -0.26 -9.66
N VAL A 276 -15.16 -0.13 -8.36
CA VAL A 276 -14.89 1.16 -7.73
C VAL A 276 -13.69 1.85 -8.40
N MET A 277 -12.61 1.12 -8.65
CA MET A 277 -11.41 1.64 -9.33
C MET A 277 -11.71 2.11 -10.77
N LEU A 278 -12.48 1.32 -11.54
CA LEU A 278 -12.73 1.58 -12.96
C LEU A 278 -13.78 2.66 -13.21
N ILE A 279 -14.88 2.63 -12.46
CA ILE A 279 -16.11 3.35 -12.80
C ILE A 279 -16.27 4.58 -11.92
N ALA A 280 -16.01 4.45 -10.62
CA ALA A 280 -16.32 5.52 -9.67
C ALA A 280 -15.46 6.78 -9.93
N PRO A 281 -16.03 7.99 -9.75
CA PRO A 281 -15.25 9.23 -9.80
C PRO A 281 -14.28 9.30 -8.61
N ALA A 282 -13.19 10.07 -8.76
CA ALA A 282 -12.13 10.22 -7.75
C ALA A 282 -12.66 10.49 -6.33
N ARG A 283 -13.68 11.34 -6.19
CA ARG A 283 -14.31 11.65 -4.89
C ARG A 283 -14.94 10.42 -4.23
N LEU A 284 -15.66 9.60 -5.00
CA LEU A 284 -16.30 8.40 -4.48
C LEU A 284 -15.28 7.31 -4.16
N GLN A 285 -14.20 7.19 -4.95
CA GLN A 285 -13.09 6.29 -4.62
C GLN A 285 -12.44 6.64 -3.28
N LEU A 286 -12.17 7.93 -3.04
CA LEU A 286 -11.59 8.40 -1.79
C LEU A 286 -12.56 8.29 -0.60
N LEU A 287 -13.85 8.55 -0.81
CA LEU A 287 -14.88 8.36 0.21
C LEU A 287 -14.99 6.88 0.59
N PHE A 288 -15.05 5.99 -0.41
CA PHE A 288 -15.07 4.55 -0.21
C PHE A 288 -13.83 4.07 0.55
N ALA A 289 -12.63 4.49 0.13
CA ALA A 289 -11.40 4.16 0.83
C ALA A 289 -11.38 4.69 2.28
N ALA A 290 -11.85 5.91 2.51
CA ALA A 290 -11.94 6.47 3.86
C ALA A 290 -12.93 5.70 4.74
N ALA A 291 -14.08 5.30 4.20
CA ALA A 291 -15.05 4.48 4.92
C ALA A 291 -14.46 3.11 5.30
N VAL A 292 -13.76 2.45 4.37
CA VAL A 292 -13.05 1.19 4.64
C VAL A 292 -11.98 1.38 5.72
N ALA A 293 -11.10 2.37 5.57
CA ALA A 293 -10.03 2.63 6.53
C ALA A 293 -10.56 2.98 7.93
N ALA A 294 -11.64 3.75 8.02
CA ALA A 294 -12.32 4.05 9.27
C ALA A 294 -12.93 2.80 9.89
N ALA A 295 -13.63 1.97 9.11
CA ALA A 295 -14.20 0.70 9.56
C ALA A 295 -13.12 -0.28 10.05
N THR A 296 -11.97 -0.35 9.37
CA THR A 296 -10.83 -1.13 9.85
C THR A 296 -10.31 -0.57 11.17
N LEU A 297 -10.10 0.73 11.33
CA LEU A 297 -9.62 1.31 12.60
C LEU A 297 -10.61 1.10 13.76
N SER A 298 -11.91 1.12 13.50
CA SER A 298 -12.94 0.89 14.52
C SER A 298 -13.34 -0.58 14.66
N TYR A 299 -12.70 -1.51 13.94
CA TYR A 299 -13.14 -2.90 13.87
C TYR A 299 -13.30 -3.60 15.23
N PRO A 300 -12.40 -3.46 16.23
CA PRO A 300 -12.61 -4.06 17.55
C PRO A 300 -13.87 -3.51 18.25
N VAL A 301 -14.20 -2.23 18.06
CA VAL A 301 -15.45 -1.65 18.59
C VAL A 301 -16.66 -2.21 17.85
N LEU A 302 -16.59 -2.26 16.51
CA LEU A 302 -17.68 -2.79 15.69
C LEU A 302 -17.95 -4.26 16.04
N ARG A 303 -16.91 -5.07 16.25
CA ARG A 303 -17.03 -6.47 16.65
C ARG A 303 -17.49 -6.65 18.08
N GLY A 304 -16.94 -5.89 19.03
CA GLY A 304 -17.33 -6.00 20.44
C GLY A 304 -18.75 -5.52 20.75
N ASN A 305 -19.41 -4.82 19.81
CA ASN A 305 -20.81 -4.40 19.91
C ASN A 305 -21.73 -5.14 18.92
N ASP A 306 -21.27 -6.25 18.33
CA ASP A 306 -22.03 -7.07 17.37
C ASP A 306 -22.60 -6.28 16.17
N LEU A 307 -21.94 -5.19 15.79
CA LEU A 307 -22.34 -4.34 14.65
C LEU A 307 -21.87 -4.90 13.31
N VAL A 308 -20.96 -5.87 13.31
CA VAL A 308 -20.55 -6.59 12.10
C VAL A 308 -21.58 -7.67 11.80
N PRO A 309 -22.19 -7.69 10.60
CA PRO A 309 -23.28 -8.61 10.27
C PRO A 309 -22.76 -10.01 9.94
N VAL A 310 -22.17 -10.69 10.92
CA VAL A 310 -21.48 -11.96 10.74
C VAL A 310 -22.41 -13.05 10.18
N GLU A 311 -23.62 -13.20 10.72
CA GLU A 311 -24.56 -14.21 10.22
C GLU A 311 -24.98 -13.97 8.77
N ARG A 312 -25.04 -12.72 8.31
CA ARG A 312 -25.30 -12.42 6.90
C ARG A 312 -24.12 -12.83 6.02
N MET A 313 -22.90 -12.61 6.50
CA MET A 313 -21.68 -13.04 5.80
C MET A 313 -21.60 -14.57 5.74
N ALA A 314 -21.93 -15.26 6.83
CA ALA A 314 -22.01 -16.72 6.88
C ALA A 314 -23.10 -17.28 5.94
N GLY A 315 -24.29 -16.68 5.93
CA GLY A 315 -25.37 -17.06 5.02
C GLY A 315 -25.01 -16.87 3.54
N PHE A 316 -24.32 -15.78 3.21
CA PHE A 316 -23.79 -15.59 1.85
C PHE A 316 -22.73 -16.64 1.51
N ALA A 317 -21.79 -16.95 2.43
CA ALA A 317 -20.81 -18.00 2.22
C ALA A 317 -21.48 -19.37 2.01
N GLN A 318 -22.53 -19.68 2.77
CA GLN A 318 -23.28 -20.93 2.67
C GLN A 318 -23.97 -21.09 1.32
N SER A 319 -24.44 -20.00 0.72
CA SER A 319 -25.03 -20.01 -0.62
C SER A 319 -24.04 -20.37 -1.73
N ILE A 320 -22.74 -20.23 -1.46
CA ILE A 320 -21.66 -20.58 -2.39
C ILE A 320 -21.16 -22.00 -2.08
N ASP A 321 -20.89 -22.30 -0.82
CA ASP A 321 -20.27 -23.55 -0.36
C ASP A 321 -20.50 -23.76 1.15
N ALA A 322 -20.98 -24.94 1.53
CA ALA A 322 -21.32 -25.25 2.93
C ALA A 322 -20.07 -25.27 3.83
N ASP A 323 -18.98 -25.88 3.38
CA ASP A 323 -17.72 -25.99 4.15
C ASP A 323 -17.11 -24.60 4.42
N ARG A 324 -17.27 -23.65 3.48
CA ARG A 324 -16.83 -22.26 3.69
C ARG A 324 -17.62 -21.54 4.76
N ALA A 325 -18.93 -21.76 4.83
CA ALA A 325 -19.76 -21.16 5.85
C ALA A 325 -19.36 -21.67 7.24
N GLU A 326 -19.13 -22.97 7.35
CA GLU A 326 -18.67 -23.59 8.59
C GLU A 326 -17.28 -23.07 8.99
N SER A 327 -16.33 -23.01 8.05
CA SER A 327 -15.00 -22.45 8.31
C SER A 327 -15.05 -20.98 8.72
N LEU A 328 -15.97 -20.18 8.16
CA LEU A 328 -16.15 -18.78 8.53
C LEU A 328 -16.75 -18.64 9.93
N ARG A 329 -17.77 -19.46 10.27
CA ARG A 329 -18.39 -19.47 11.60
C ARG A 329 -17.39 -19.87 12.68
N PHE A 330 -16.65 -20.95 12.45
CA PHE A 330 -15.58 -21.37 13.36
C PHE A 330 -14.57 -20.26 13.63
N ARG A 331 -14.20 -19.48 12.61
CA ARG A 331 -13.29 -18.34 12.77
C ARG A 331 -13.89 -17.23 13.62
N VAL A 332 -15.15 -16.90 13.41
CA VAL A 332 -15.86 -15.87 14.18
C VAL A 332 -15.95 -16.29 15.63
N GLU A 333 -16.35 -17.53 15.91
CA GLU A 333 -16.45 -18.06 17.29
C GLU A 333 -15.08 -18.01 17.99
N ASN A 334 -14.00 -18.35 17.28
CA ASN A 334 -12.63 -18.19 17.80
C ASN A 334 -12.27 -16.73 18.04
N GLU A 335 -12.65 -15.83 17.14
CA GLU A 335 -12.44 -14.38 17.31
C GLU A 335 -13.17 -13.85 18.55
N ASP A 336 -14.39 -14.33 18.83
CA ASP A 336 -15.16 -13.93 20.01
C ASP A 336 -14.47 -14.35 21.31
N ALA A 337 -13.99 -15.60 21.38
CA ALA A 337 -13.23 -16.09 22.54
C ALA A 337 -11.92 -15.30 22.75
N LEU A 338 -11.19 -15.02 21.66
CA LEU A 338 -9.97 -14.22 21.71
C LEU A 338 -10.24 -12.77 22.08
N LEU A 339 -11.33 -12.18 21.60
CA LEU A 339 -11.74 -10.81 21.92
C LEU A 339 -12.15 -10.69 23.38
N ALA A 340 -12.91 -11.66 23.91
CA ALA A 340 -13.25 -11.74 25.32
C ALA A 340 -11.97 -11.75 26.19
N LYS A 341 -10.98 -12.59 25.82
CA LYS A 341 -9.69 -12.62 26.50
C LYS A 341 -8.94 -11.30 26.38
N ALA A 342 -8.91 -10.69 25.19
CA ALA A 342 -8.22 -9.41 24.97
C ALA A 342 -8.83 -8.27 25.81
N ASN A 343 -10.15 -8.28 26.02
CA ASN A 343 -10.86 -7.28 26.82
C ASN A 343 -10.54 -7.31 28.32
N GLU A 344 -9.93 -8.38 28.83
CA GLU A 344 -9.40 -8.42 30.20
C GLU A 344 -8.20 -7.46 30.39
N LYS A 345 -7.40 -7.21 29.34
CA LYS A 345 -6.26 -6.27 29.36
C LYS A 345 -6.31 -5.33 28.13
N PRO A 346 -7.28 -4.42 28.03
CA PRO A 346 -7.64 -3.77 26.76
C PRO A 346 -6.61 -2.77 26.24
N PHE A 347 -5.82 -2.11 27.09
CA PHE A 347 -4.92 -1.04 26.66
C PHE A 347 -3.58 -1.54 26.13
N PHE A 348 -2.96 -2.47 26.84
CA PHE A 348 -1.60 -2.97 26.57
C PHE A 348 -1.56 -4.49 26.36
N GLY A 349 -2.69 -5.20 26.41
CA GLY A 349 -2.75 -6.62 26.06
C GLY A 349 -1.97 -7.56 26.96
N TRP A 350 -1.82 -8.79 26.48
CA TRP A 350 -1.24 -9.93 27.21
C TRP A 350 0.25 -10.19 26.89
N GLY A 351 0.78 -9.52 25.87
CA GLY A 351 2.10 -9.75 25.30
C GLY A 351 2.20 -11.00 24.44
N GLY A 352 3.44 -11.35 24.06
CA GLY A 352 3.76 -12.45 23.15
C GLY A 352 3.65 -13.86 23.75
N TRP A 353 4.29 -14.84 23.10
CA TRP A 353 4.42 -16.23 23.58
C TRP A 353 3.09 -16.95 23.85
N GLY A 354 2.06 -16.63 23.07
CA GLY A 354 0.75 -17.27 23.20
C GLY A 354 -0.03 -16.88 24.46
N ARG A 355 0.38 -15.83 25.19
CA ARG A 355 -0.34 -15.34 26.39
C ARG A 355 -1.71 -14.75 26.07
N SER A 356 -1.89 -14.23 24.85
CA SER A 356 -3.16 -13.73 24.34
C SER A 356 -4.11 -14.82 23.83
N ARG A 357 -3.73 -16.10 23.91
CA ARG A 357 -4.53 -17.25 23.46
C ARG A 357 -5.41 -17.80 24.57
N VAL A 358 -6.40 -18.59 24.20
CA VAL A 358 -7.35 -19.22 25.12
C VAL A 358 -6.98 -20.69 25.33
N TYR A 359 -6.91 -21.11 26.59
CA TYR A 359 -6.56 -22.47 26.98
C TYR A 359 -7.70 -23.12 27.77
N ASP A 360 -7.85 -24.43 27.62
CA ASP A 360 -8.78 -25.23 28.43
C ASP A 360 -8.20 -25.53 29.83
N THR A 361 -8.99 -26.20 30.67
CA THR A 361 -8.59 -26.60 32.04
C THR A 361 -7.43 -27.59 32.07
N GLU A 362 -7.14 -28.25 30.95
CA GLU A 362 -6.03 -29.19 30.75
C GLU A 362 -4.79 -28.49 30.16
N GLY A 363 -4.85 -27.18 29.94
CA GLY A 363 -3.75 -26.38 29.40
C GLY A 363 -3.56 -26.49 27.89
N ARG A 364 -4.50 -27.08 27.16
CA ARG A 364 -4.46 -27.17 25.70
C ARG A 364 -4.93 -25.86 25.09
N ASP A 365 -4.25 -25.42 24.04
CA ASP A 365 -4.63 -24.24 23.28
C ASP A 365 -5.83 -24.59 22.41
N ILE A 366 -6.96 -23.97 22.69
CA ILE A 366 -8.23 -24.19 21.97
C ILE A 366 -8.54 -23.05 20.99
N SER A 367 -7.62 -22.09 20.85
CA SER A 367 -7.82 -20.92 20.01
C SER A 367 -7.01 -20.98 18.71
N VAL A 368 -7.65 -20.58 17.61
CA VAL A 368 -6.98 -20.40 16.32
C VAL A 368 -6.91 -18.90 16.00
N THR A 369 -5.69 -18.37 15.96
CA THR A 369 -5.45 -16.95 15.66
C THR A 369 -5.17 -16.73 14.19
N ASP A 370 -6.21 -16.41 13.41
CA ASP A 370 -6.09 -16.21 11.96
C ASP A 370 -6.01 -14.73 11.55
N GLY A 371 -6.68 -13.80 12.24
CA GLY A 371 -6.74 -12.37 11.90
C GLY A 371 -5.62 -11.52 12.49
N ALA A 372 -4.98 -10.66 11.69
CA ALA A 372 -3.93 -9.75 12.20
C ALA A 372 -4.48 -8.79 13.28
N TRP A 373 -5.72 -8.34 13.13
CA TRP A 373 -6.35 -7.41 14.07
C TRP A 373 -6.45 -7.99 15.48
N VAL A 374 -6.97 -9.23 15.62
CA VAL A 374 -7.19 -9.87 16.93
C VAL A 374 -5.88 -10.29 17.55
N ILE A 375 -4.89 -10.69 16.73
CA ILE A 375 -3.53 -10.97 17.19
C ILE A 375 -2.90 -9.72 17.81
N LEU A 376 -2.90 -8.60 17.07
CA LEU A 376 -2.29 -7.36 17.54
C LEU A 376 -3.03 -6.78 18.75
N PHE A 377 -4.36 -6.83 18.74
CA PHE A 377 -5.18 -6.37 19.84
C PHE A 377 -5.01 -7.24 21.10
N GLY A 378 -5.01 -8.56 20.96
CA GLY A 378 -4.77 -9.46 22.10
C GLY A 378 -3.36 -9.34 22.68
N GLN A 379 -2.35 -9.11 21.85
CA GLN A 379 -0.96 -9.01 22.29
C GLN A 379 -0.63 -7.65 22.92
N GLY A 380 -1.05 -6.53 22.33
CA GLY A 380 -0.62 -5.20 22.76
C GLY A 380 -1.76 -4.20 22.99
N GLY A 381 -3.01 -4.68 23.04
CA GLY A 381 -4.21 -3.89 23.29
C GLY A 381 -4.45 -2.78 22.26
N TRP A 382 -5.24 -1.80 22.66
CA TRP A 382 -5.54 -0.60 21.88
C TRP A 382 -4.28 0.16 21.44
N VAL A 383 -3.23 0.18 22.27
CA VAL A 383 -2.00 0.91 21.94
C VAL A 383 -1.32 0.30 20.71
N LEU A 384 -1.03 -1.01 20.73
CA LEU A 384 -0.38 -1.67 19.59
C LEU A 384 -1.30 -1.69 18.35
N TYR A 385 -2.59 -1.92 18.57
CA TYR A 385 -3.59 -1.96 17.51
C TYR A 385 -3.68 -0.61 16.76
N LEU A 386 -3.94 0.49 17.48
CA LEU A 386 -4.07 1.82 16.89
C LEU A 386 -2.74 2.34 16.33
N SER A 387 -1.62 1.97 16.93
CA SER A 387 -0.31 2.29 16.37
C SER A 387 -0.08 1.60 15.02
N THR A 388 -0.37 0.30 14.94
CA THR A 388 -0.10 -0.48 13.72
C THR A 388 -1.10 -0.14 12.62
N PHE A 389 -2.41 -0.26 12.89
CA PHE A 389 -3.44 0.10 11.91
C PHE A 389 -3.51 1.60 11.67
N GLY A 390 -3.11 2.45 12.62
CA GLY A 390 -2.96 3.89 12.41
C GLY A 390 -1.92 4.21 11.33
N LEU A 391 -0.77 3.52 11.33
CA LEU A 391 0.23 3.68 10.27
C LEU A 391 -0.28 3.28 8.88
N LEU A 392 -1.22 2.33 8.81
CA LEU A 392 -1.82 1.85 7.56
C LEU A 392 -3.00 2.73 7.10
N CYS A 393 -3.91 3.06 8.01
CA CYS A 393 -5.18 3.72 7.69
C CYS A 393 -5.12 5.24 7.70
N MET A 394 -4.26 5.88 8.51
CA MET A 394 -4.17 7.34 8.54
C MET A 394 -3.72 7.97 7.23
N PRO A 395 -2.76 7.41 6.46
CA PRO A 395 -2.44 7.92 5.13
C PRO A 395 -3.65 7.94 4.18
N VAL A 396 -4.54 6.94 4.27
CA VAL A 396 -5.78 6.89 3.49
C VAL A 396 -6.72 8.00 3.91
N LEU A 397 -7.02 8.09 5.22
CA LEU A 397 -7.95 9.08 5.77
C LEU A 397 -7.50 10.51 5.49
N LEU A 398 -6.21 10.79 5.67
CA LEU A 398 -5.65 12.13 5.43
C LEU A 398 -5.62 12.48 3.94
N THR A 399 -5.36 11.52 3.06
CA THR A 399 -5.44 11.73 1.60
C THR A 399 -6.87 12.07 1.18
N ALA A 400 -7.87 11.35 1.70
CA ALA A 400 -9.26 11.63 1.45
C ALA A 400 -9.70 13.00 2.03
N TRP A 401 -9.33 13.29 3.29
CA TRP A 401 -9.67 14.53 3.97
C TRP A 401 -9.09 15.77 3.27
N ARG A 402 -7.84 15.69 2.80
CA ARG A 402 -7.15 16.80 2.12
C ARG A 402 -7.43 16.88 0.63
N SER A 403 -8.20 15.95 0.06
CA SER A 403 -8.45 15.89 -1.38
C SER A 403 -9.09 17.14 -1.98
N LYS A 404 -9.81 17.94 -1.19
CA LYS A 404 -10.38 19.22 -1.64
C LYS A 404 -9.33 20.31 -1.80
N SER A 405 -8.40 20.42 -0.86
CA SER A 405 -7.34 21.45 -0.88
C SER A 405 -6.14 21.02 -1.71
N HIS A 406 -5.84 19.72 -1.72
CA HIS A 406 -4.72 19.12 -2.45
C HIS A 406 -5.23 17.88 -3.21
N PRO A 407 -5.85 18.06 -4.38
CA PRO A 407 -6.38 16.95 -5.17
C PRO A 407 -5.28 15.91 -5.48
N PRO A 408 -5.43 14.64 -5.06
CA PRO A 408 -4.46 13.60 -5.39
C PRO A 408 -4.54 13.24 -6.86
N ASP A 409 -3.39 12.88 -7.44
CA ASP A 409 -3.36 12.28 -8.77
C ASP A 409 -3.98 10.87 -8.78
N GLY A 410 -4.27 10.35 -9.98
CA GLY A 410 -4.90 9.04 -10.13
C GLY A 410 -4.10 7.89 -9.52
N VAL A 411 -2.76 8.00 -9.51
CA VAL A 411 -1.89 6.97 -8.93
C VAL A 411 -1.99 6.94 -7.41
N ALA A 412 -2.02 8.10 -6.74
CA ALA A 412 -2.23 8.18 -5.30
C ALA A 412 -3.61 7.64 -4.90
N ILE A 413 -4.66 7.94 -5.69
CA ILE A 413 -6.00 7.35 -5.48
C ILE A 413 -5.95 5.83 -5.61
N ALA A 414 -5.28 5.31 -6.65
CA ALA A 414 -5.11 3.88 -6.84
C ALA A 414 -4.39 3.22 -5.65
N LEU A 415 -3.26 3.76 -5.20
CA LEU A 415 -2.53 3.22 -4.05
C LEU A 415 -3.36 3.28 -2.75
N THR A 416 -4.21 4.29 -2.61
CA THR A 416 -5.16 4.40 -1.49
C THR A 416 -6.15 3.23 -1.49
N LEU A 417 -6.74 2.92 -2.65
CA LEU A 417 -7.65 1.78 -2.80
C LEU A 417 -6.95 0.43 -2.65
N LEU A 418 -5.73 0.26 -3.20
CA LEU A 418 -4.94 -0.97 -3.04
C LEU A 418 -4.58 -1.22 -1.57
N LEU A 419 -4.23 -0.17 -0.83
CA LEU A 419 -3.95 -0.29 0.61
C LEU A 419 -5.20 -0.72 1.37
N CYS A 420 -6.37 -0.14 1.09
CA CYS A 420 -7.65 -0.56 1.67
C CYS A 420 -8.00 -2.02 1.33
N ALA A 421 -7.78 -2.44 0.08
CA ALA A 421 -8.00 -3.83 -0.33
C ALA A 421 -7.13 -4.80 0.48
N ASN A 422 -5.89 -4.41 0.80
CA ASN A 422 -5.01 -5.20 1.65
C ASN A 422 -5.43 -5.17 3.13
N THR A 423 -5.79 -4.01 3.69
CA THR A 423 -6.14 -3.90 5.11
C THR A 423 -7.43 -4.63 5.47
N ILE A 424 -8.37 -4.79 4.54
CA ILE A 424 -9.54 -5.64 4.74
C ILE A 424 -9.13 -7.11 4.93
N ASP A 425 -8.15 -7.60 4.16
CA ASP A 425 -7.66 -8.97 4.29
C ASP A 425 -7.00 -9.23 5.66
N LEU A 426 -6.44 -8.19 6.28
CA LEU A 426 -5.87 -8.27 7.63
C LEU A 426 -6.90 -8.50 8.74
N LEU A 427 -8.20 -8.42 8.43
CA LEU A 427 -9.27 -8.74 9.37
C LEU A 427 -9.39 -10.28 9.52
N PRO A 428 -9.70 -11.07 8.47
CA PRO A 428 -9.75 -12.52 8.61
C PRO A 428 -8.40 -13.23 8.52
N ASN A 429 -7.33 -12.55 8.10
CA ASN A 429 -6.01 -13.16 7.87
C ASN A 429 -4.87 -12.35 8.53
N SER A 430 -3.74 -13.02 8.75
CA SER A 430 -2.55 -12.47 9.44
C SER A 430 -1.44 -12.04 8.48
N GLY A 431 -1.74 -12.04 7.18
CA GLY A 431 -0.77 -11.81 6.09
C GLY A 431 -0.34 -10.35 5.93
N LEU A 432 0.27 -9.76 6.97
CA LEU A 432 0.83 -8.40 6.90
C LEU A 432 2.05 -8.37 5.98
N LEU A 433 1.86 -7.94 4.73
CA LEU A 433 2.88 -8.01 3.69
C LEU A 433 3.82 -6.80 3.74
N PRO A 434 5.10 -6.93 3.32
CA PRO A 434 5.99 -5.79 3.11
C PRO A 434 5.39 -4.74 2.16
N ILE A 435 4.62 -5.19 1.16
CA ILE A 435 3.96 -4.34 0.17
C ILE A 435 2.90 -3.44 0.83
N THR A 436 2.21 -3.92 1.87
CA THR A 436 1.26 -3.14 2.68
C THR A 436 1.96 -1.94 3.30
N TRP A 437 3.10 -2.18 3.94
CA TRP A 437 3.94 -1.14 4.53
C TRP A 437 4.50 -0.19 3.49
N MET A 438 4.87 -0.69 2.30
CA MET A 438 5.35 0.16 1.21
C MET A 438 4.26 1.09 0.69
N MET A 439 3.02 0.61 0.50
CA MET A 439 1.89 1.46 0.09
C MET A 439 1.59 2.55 1.12
N ALA A 440 1.52 2.17 2.40
CA ALA A 440 1.30 3.10 3.51
C ALA A 440 2.43 4.16 3.60
N GLY A 441 3.69 3.72 3.48
CA GLY A 441 4.87 4.58 3.50
C GLY A 441 4.90 5.56 2.33
N ALA A 442 4.60 5.08 1.11
CA ALA A 442 4.53 5.92 -0.08
C ALA A 442 3.49 7.05 0.06
N LEU A 443 2.28 6.73 0.56
CA LEU A 443 1.23 7.71 0.81
C LEU A 443 1.60 8.68 1.93
N ALA A 444 2.16 8.19 3.04
CA ALA A 444 2.64 9.02 4.14
C ALA A 444 3.73 10.00 3.68
N GLY A 445 4.68 9.54 2.87
CA GLY A 445 5.73 10.37 2.28
C GLY A 445 5.16 11.49 1.40
N ARG A 446 4.15 11.19 0.57
CA ARG A 446 3.46 12.20 -0.25
C ARG A 446 2.71 13.22 0.60
N LEU A 447 2.02 12.80 1.66
CA LEU A 447 1.34 13.71 2.59
C LEU A 447 2.33 14.63 3.31
N GLU A 448 3.53 14.15 3.64
CA GLU A 448 4.58 14.99 4.23
C GLU A 448 5.14 16.02 3.26
N ARG A 449 5.27 15.70 1.97
CA ARG A 449 5.65 16.69 0.95
C ARG A 449 4.63 17.82 0.88
N GLN A 450 3.35 17.47 0.89
CA GLN A 450 2.26 18.44 0.90
C GLN A 450 2.30 19.30 2.18
N LEU A 451 2.55 18.70 3.35
CA LEU A 451 2.68 19.43 4.61
C LEU A 451 3.80 20.47 4.60
N LEU A 452 4.90 20.18 3.91
CA LEU A 452 6.09 21.04 3.87
C LEU A 452 6.04 22.05 2.73
N GLY A 453 4.97 22.08 1.94
CA GLY A 453 4.86 22.95 0.77
C GLY A 453 5.90 22.63 -0.32
N GLU A 454 6.45 21.42 -0.34
CA GLU A 454 7.42 21.01 -1.36
C GLU A 454 6.70 20.97 -2.72
N THR A 455 7.05 21.90 -3.62
CA THR A 455 6.48 21.95 -4.97
C THR A 455 6.84 20.69 -5.75
N ILE A 456 5.92 20.25 -6.60
CA ILE A 456 6.14 19.15 -7.54
C ILE A 456 7.14 19.67 -8.58
N PRO A 457 8.30 19.03 -8.79
CA PRO A 457 9.19 19.41 -9.88
C PRO A 457 8.41 19.36 -11.20
N GLY A 458 8.24 20.52 -11.85
CA GLY A 458 7.49 20.67 -13.10
C GLY A 458 6.16 21.43 -13.02
N ALA A 459 5.71 21.86 -11.84
CA ALA A 459 4.53 22.73 -11.73
C ALA A 459 4.77 24.16 -12.26
N ASP A 460 6.02 24.60 -12.29
CA ASP A 460 6.44 25.94 -12.79
C ASP A 460 6.96 25.93 -14.23
N ALA A 461 6.85 24.81 -14.95
CA ALA A 461 7.19 24.79 -16.37
C ALA A 461 6.07 25.52 -17.14
N PRO A 462 6.36 26.63 -17.86
CA PRO A 462 5.36 27.26 -18.71
C PRO A 462 4.84 26.21 -19.72
N PRO A 463 3.53 26.19 -20.00
CA PRO A 463 3.00 25.27 -21.00
C PRO A 463 3.78 25.46 -22.31
N PRO A 464 4.18 24.38 -23.00
CA PRO A 464 4.80 24.51 -24.31
C PRO A 464 3.84 25.32 -25.20
N GLY A 465 4.31 26.48 -25.67
CA GLY A 465 3.55 27.38 -26.52
C GLY A 465 3.18 26.70 -27.83
N GLY A 466 2.03 26.06 -27.85
CA GLY A 466 1.42 25.45 -29.02
C GLY A 466 0.02 26.01 -29.17
N ASN A 467 -0.19 26.81 -30.22
CA ASN A 467 -1.50 27.31 -30.62
C ASN A 467 -2.50 26.15 -30.75
N ILE A 468 -3.54 26.13 -29.91
CA ILE A 468 -4.78 25.41 -30.19
C ILE A 468 -5.94 26.34 -29.88
N ALA A 469 -6.64 26.76 -30.93
CA ALA A 469 -7.95 27.36 -30.88
C ALA A 469 -9.02 26.27 -30.63
N GLY A 470 -9.99 26.54 -29.75
CA GLY A 470 -11.21 25.73 -29.58
C GLY A 470 -11.68 25.61 -28.11
N PRO A 471 -12.93 26.00 -27.76
CA PRO A 471 -13.34 26.29 -26.38
C PRO A 471 -13.74 25.06 -25.56
N GLY A 472 -13.45 25.15 -24.26
CA GLY A 472 -13.51 24.06 -23.29
C GLY A 472 -14.85 23.78 -22.62
N LEU A 473 -14.78 22.79 -21.73
CA LEU A 473 -15.66 22.58 -20.58
C LEU A 473 -14.76 22.18 -19.40
N TYR A 474 -14.99 22.83 -18.25
CA TYR A 474 -14.19 22.89 -17.01
C TYR A 474 -13.24 24.08 -16.88
N ALA A 475 -13.80 25.21 -16.46
CA ALA A 475 -13.07 26.26 -15.76
C ALA A 475 -13.26 26.10 -14.24
N PRO A 476 -12.20 25.98 -13.42
CA PRO A 476 -12.27 26.27 -12.00
C PRO A 476 -12.17 27.78 -11.79
N GLY A 477 -13.06 28.34 -10.96
CA GLY A 477 -13.11 29.76 -10.63
C GLY A 477 -11.76 30.29 -10.10
N ARG A 478 -11.32 31.43 -10.65
CA ARG A 478 -10.16 32.17 -10.17
C ARG A 478 -10.44 32.74 -8.77
N PHE A 479 -9.69 32.26 -7.78
CA PHE A 479 -9.42 33.00 -6.55
C PHE A 479 -8.48 34.15 -6.87
N ARG A 480 -8.88 35.39 -6.57
CA ARG A 480 -7.98 36.56 -6.53
C ARG A 480 -7.39 36.64 -5.12
N SER A 481 -6.07 36.49 -5.00
CA SER A 481 -5.32 36.96 -3.84
C SER A 481 -5.00 38.44 -4.05
N GLY A 482 -5.55 39.31 -3.22
CA GLY A 482 -5.09 40.68 -3.06
C GLY A 482 -4.68 40.88 -1.61
N SER A 483 -3.38 40.90 -1.35
CA SER A 483 -2.84 41.60 -0.19
C SER A 483 -2.98 43.08 -0.48
N ASP A 484 -3.72 43.80 0.36
CA ASP A 484 -3.33 45.10 0.91
C ASP A 484 -4.47 45.65 1.79
N SER A 485 -4.10 45.93 3.04
CA SER A 485 -4.85 46.73 4.02
C SER A 485 -3.94 47.92 4.36
N PRO A 486 -4.45 49.14 4.71
CA PRO A 486 -5.52 49.30 5.70
C PRO A 486 -6.48 50.51 5.54
N THR A 487 -7.57 50.45 6.32
CA THR A 487 -8.34 51.55 6.93
C THR A 487 -8.94 52.67 6.05
N ALA A 488 -10.28 52.70 5.92
CA ALA A 488 -11.15 53.80 6.38
C ALA A 488 -12.61 53.59 5.93
N LYS A 489 -13.53 54.14 6.71
CA LYS A 489 -15.00 53.97 6.71
C LYS A 489 -15.71 54.64 5.52
N GLY A 490 -16.88 54.13 5.16
CA GLY A 490 -18.05 54.99 4.84
C GLY A 490 -18.61 54.99 3.41
N ALA A 491 -19.65 54.16 3.19
CA ALA A 491 -20.97 54.50 2.65
C ALA A 491 -21.18 55.05 1.20
N LEU A 492 -22.13 54.38 0.52
CA LEU A 492 -23.25 54.88 -0.32
C LEU A 492 -23.06 55.21 -1.84
N PHE A 493 -23.96 54.59 -2.63
CA PHE A 493 -24.62 55.00 -3.90
C PHE A 493 -23.86 55.05 -5.25
N THR A 494 -24.23 54.09 -6.14
CA THR A 494 -24.76 54.19 -7.53
C THR A 494 -24.29 55.25 -8.57
N PRO A 495 -24.50 55.00 -9.89
CA PRO A 495 -23.46 55.20 -10.92
C PRO A 495 -23.74 56.28 -11.99
N THR A 496 -22.70 56.56 -12.81
CA THR A 496 -22.69 57.03 -14.23
C THR A 496 -23.25 58.44 -14.56
N PRO A 497 -23.10 58.98 -15.80
CA PRO A 497 -21.96 59.04 -16.75
C PRO A 497 -21.81 60.44 -17.46
N ARG A 498 -20.88 60.51 -18.45
CA ARG A 498 -21.06 61.10 -19.82
C ARG A 498 -20.35 62.43 -20.20
N ALA A 499 -19.71 62.35 -21.39
CA ALA A 499 -19.46 63.39 -22.42
C ALA A 499 -18.49 64.54 -22.05
N ALA A 500 -17.75 65.19 -22.96
CA ALA A 500 -17.87 65.41 -24.40
C ALA A 500 -16.47 65.76 -24.98
N ALA A 501 -16.16 65.34 -26.21
CA ALA A 501 -16.10 66.18 -27.42
C ALA A 501 -14.70 66.73 -27.76
N ALA A 502 -14.32 66.48 -29.03
CA ALA A 502 -13.15 66.98 -29.74
C ALA A 502 -13.23 68.51 -29.98
N PRO A 503 -12.19 69.11 -30.57
CA PRO A 503 -12.31 69.33 -32.01
C PRO A 503 -11.02 69.16 -32.83
N GLU A 504 -11.28 69.24 -34.13
CA GLU A 504 -10.60 68.87 -35.35
C GLU A 504 -9.62 69.96 -35.87
N LYS A 505 -8.55 69.54 -36.57
CA LYS A 505 -7.81 70.35 -37.58
C LYS A 505 -7.24 69.46 -38.70
N VAL A 506 -8.03 69.30 -39.77
CA VAL A 506 -7.78 69.60 -41.21
C VAL A 506 -6.35 70.15 -41.55
N LEU A 507 -5.58 69.84 -42.62
CA LEU A 507 -5.85 69.53 -44.05
C LEU A 507 -4.54 69.12 -44.82
N HIS A 508 -4.71 68.33 -45.91
CA HIS A 508 -3.90 68.23 -47.17
C HIS A 508 -2.52 67.51 -47.19
N ARG A 509 -2.11 66.74 -48.23
CA ARG A 509 -2.53 66.58 -49.64
C ARG A 509 -1.96 65.24 -50.23
N LYS A 510 -2.78 64.55 -51.07
CA LYS A 510 -2.52 63.90 -52.41
C LYS A 510 -1.07 63.51 -52.81
N THR A 511 -0.72 62.41 -53.51
CA THR A 511 -1.41 61.57 -54.53
C THR A 511 -0.47 60.44 -55.04
N MET A 512 -1.05 59.29 -55.44
CA MET A 512 -0.64 58.33 -56.52
C MET A 512 0.75 57.63 -56.43
N PHE A 513 1.03 56.40 -56.89
CA PHE A 513 0.61 55.61 -58.06
C PHE A 513 0.98 54.11 -57.81
N GLN A 514 0.19 53.19 -58.36
CA GLN A 514 0.41 51.72 -58.52
C GLN A 514 1.31 51.42 -59.77
N PRO A 515 1.47 50.18 -60.32
CA PRO A 515 1.74 48.83 -59.81
C PRO A 515 2.79 48.03 -60.69
N SER A 516 3.20 46.80 -60.32
CA SER A 516 3.53 45.68 -61.26
C SER A 516 3.92 44.40 -60.48
N ARG A 517 3.18 43.28 -60.60
CA ARG A 517 3.41 42.04 -61.42
C ARG A 517 4.84 41.47 -61.29
N SER A 518 5.08 40.20 -60.92
CA SER A 518 4.75 39.02 -61.74
C SER A 518 5.16 37.66 -61.08
N HIS A 519 4.53 36.59 -61.59
CA HIS A 519 4.95 35.17 -61.69
C HIS A 519 4.93 34.16 -60.50
N ARG A 520 3.96 33.23 -60.64
CA ARG A 520 3.85 31.79 -60.23
C ARG A 520 4.88 30.89 -60.97
N PRO A 521 4.90 29.52 -60.84
CA PRO A 521 4.61 28.57 -59.73
C PRO A 521 5.65 27.39 -59.65
N GLU A 522 5.33 26.34 -58.86
CA GLU A 522 5.58 24.90 -59.12
C GLU A 522 6.86 24.20 -58.54
N LYS A 523 6.68 23.30 -57.56
CA LYS A 523 6.85 21.81 -57.65
C LYS A 523 7.19 21.14 -56.30
N ASP A 524 6.35 20.19 -55.91
CA ASP A 524 6.57 19.02 -55.02
C ASP A 524 7.62 18.03 -55.64
N PRO A 525 7.85 16.80 -55.12
CA PRO A 525 8.29 16.36 -53.79
C PRO A 525 9.48 15.36 -53.89
N SER A 526 10.06 14.97 -52.76
CA SER A 526 10.78 13.68 -52.59
C SER A 526 10.92 13.32 -51.12
#